data_AF-A0A1X6WLY0-F1
#
_entry.id   AF-A0A1X6WLY0-F1
#
_cell.length_a   1.000
_cell.length_b   1.000
_cell.length_c   1.000
_cell.angle_alpha   90.00
_cell.angle_beta   90.00
_cell.angle_gamma   90.00
#
_symmetry.space_group_name_H-M   'P 1'
#
loop_
_entity.id
_entity.type
_entity.pdbx_description
1 polymer ?
#
loop_
_entity_poly.entity_id
_entity_poly.type
_entity_poly.pdbx_seq_one_letter_code
_entity_poly.pdbx_strand_id
1 'polypeptide(L)'
;MKNDKIKFTKKYIIISLTLLVLWCAYMFYFYNYYSDAMDMITVGAKKDIQLLELFYYRGTQTVITLVSYFFLVSIHMLAVQYLRIQVFFEEHLSNFLKISIIFLAVMLILSLVNSFWMLFIVLILISFTLNFIIYTISKTRYSYINGDVVFEKKGIKDKETAEVLLNKYENTKAAYFAKKELVLVGNILLESDKTYRIELVVEEKA
;
A
#
# COMPACT_ATOMS: atom_id res chain seq x y z
N MET A 1 -12.73 20.54 2.94
CA MET A 1 -12.41 19.61 4.06
C MET A 1 -13.51 18.62 4.44
N LYS A 2 -14.75 19.02 4.81
CA LYS A 2 -15.80 18.04 5.19
C LYS A 2 -16.31 17.21 4.01
N ASN A 3 -16.46 17.82 2.83
CA ASN A 3 -16.90 17.15 1.60
C ASN A 3 -15.86 16.16 1.03
N ASP A 4 -14.57 16.41 1.23
CA ASP A 4 -13.49 15.57 0.68
C ASP A 4 -13.36 14.26 1.46
N LYS A 5 -13.52 14.32 2.79
CA LYS A 5 -13.60 13.14 3.65
C LYS A 5 -14.78 12.23 3.28
N ILE A 6 -15.97 12.80 3.04
CA ILE A 6 -17.17 12.01 2.68
C ILE A 6 -16.99 11.32 1.32
N LYS A 7 -16.40 12.01 0.33
CA LYS A 7 -16.11 11.42 -0.99
C LYS A 7 -15.06 10.30 -0.90
N PHE A 8 -14.04 10.47 -0.07
CA PHE A 8 -13.02 9.43 0.18
C PHE A 8 -13.63 8.19 0.83
N THR A 9 -14.45 8.35 1.88
CA THR A 9 -15.12 7.23 2.56
C THR A 9 -16.02 6.45 1.61
N LYS A 10 -16.78 7.13 0.75
CA LYS A 10 -17.62 6.45 -0.27
C LYS A 10 -16.79 5.64 -1.26
N LYS A 11 -15.69 6.19 -1.80
CA LYS A 11 -14.80 5.46 -2.72
C LYS A 11 -14.16 4.24 -2.05
N TYR A 12 -13.69 4.39 -0.81
CA TYR A 12 -13.11 3.31 -0.02
C TYR A 12 -14.10 2.14 0.16
N ILE A 13 -15.34 2.46 0.54
CA ILE A 13 -16.40 1.45 0.75
C ILE A 13 -16.70 0.72 -0.56
N ILE A 14 -16.83 1.46 -1.68
CA ILE A 14 -17.12 0.86 -3.00
C ILE A 14 -15.98 -0.09 -3.41
N ILE A 15 -14.72 0.36 -3.34
CA ILE A 15 -13.55 -0.47 -3.69
C ILE A 15 -13.49 -1.73 -2.82
N SER A 16 -13.71 -1.59 -1.51
CA SER A 16 -13.68 -2.71 -0.56
C SER A 16 -14.80 -3.72 -0.84
N LEU A 17 -16.02 -3.24 -1.14
CA LEU A 17 -17.14 -4.10 -1.53
C LEU A 17 -16.87 -4.82 -2.86
N THR A 18 -16.33 -4.13 -3.86
CA THR A 18 -15.99 -4.74 -5.14
C THR A 18 -14.93 -5.84 -4.96
N LEU A 19 -13.88 -5.57 -4.19
CA LEU A 19 -12.87 -6.58 -3.86
C LEU A 19 -13.48 -7.76 -3.12
N LEU A 20 -14.36 -7.52 -2.15
CA LEU A 20 -15.04 -8.58 -1.41
C LEU A 20 -15.85 -9.50 -2.34
N VAL A 21 -16.63 -8.93 -3.27
CA VAL A 21 -17.39 -9.70 -4.26
C VAL A 21 -16.48 -10.54 -5.15
N LEU A 22 -15.36 -9.96 -5.61
CA LEU A 22 -14.37 -10.68 -6.42
C LEU A 22 -13.71 -11.83 -5.64
N TRP A 23 -13.40 -11.63 -4.35
CA TRP A 23 -12.91 -12.69 -3.46
C TRP A 23 -13.94 -13.79 -3.23
N CYS A 24 -15.21 -13.44 -2.99
CA CYS A 24 -16.28 -14.43 -2.85
C CYS A 24 -16.46 -15.25 -4.13
N ALA A 25 -16.45 -14.61 -5.30
CA ALA A 25 -16.55 -15.29 -6.59
C ALA A 25 -15.35 -16.23 -6.83
N TYR A 26 -14.14 -15.78 -6.53
CA TYR A 26 -12.94 -16.61 -6.61
C TYR A 26 -13.01 -17.81 -5.64
N MET A 27 -13.42 -17.60 -4.39
CA MET A 27 -13.52 -18.67 -3.40
C MET A 27 -14.58 -19.70 -3.79
N PHE A 28 -15.70 -19.27 -4.36
CA PHE A 28 -16.72 -20.17 -4.90
C PHE A 28 -16.18 -21.00 -6.07
N TYR A 29 -15.48 -20.37 -7.01
CA TYR A 29 -14.82 -21.07 -8.12
C TYR A 29 -13.75 -22.06 -7.61
N PHE A 30 -12.88 -21.61 -6.70
CA PHE A 30 -11.84 -22.42 -6.08
C PHE A 30 -12.42 -23.62 -5.36
N TYR A 31 -13.50 -23.45 -4.60
CA TYR A 31 -14.16 -24.52 -3.87
C TYR A 31 -14.65 -25.62 -4.82
N ASN A 32 -15.34 -25.26 -5.90
CA ASN A 32 -15.82 -26.24 -6.88
C ASN A 32 -14.64 -26.96 -7.55
N TYR A 33 -13.63 -26.20 -7.98
CA TYR A 33 -12.39 -26.78 -8.53
C TYR A 33 -11.72 -27.74 -7.54
N TYR A 34 -11.58 -27.35 -6.29
CA TYR A 34 -10.90 -28.12 -5.25
C TYR A 34 -11.68 -29.40 -4.93
N SER A 35 -13.00 -29.31 -4.80
CA SER A 35 -13.86 -30.48 -4.61
C SER A 35 -13.68 -31.49 -5.73
N ASP A 36 -13.78 -31.04 -6.99
CA ASP A 36 -13.62 -31.90 -8.16
C ASP A 36 -12.20 -32.49 -8.28
N ALA A 37 -11.19 -31.74 -7.83
CA ALA A 37 -9.80 -32.17 -7.92
C ALA A 37 -9.45 -33.20 -6.83
N MET A 38 -10.05 -33.10 -5.64
CA MET A 38 -9.83 -34.04 -4.54
C MET A 38 -10.30 -35.46 -4.87
N ASP A 39 -11.34 -35.61 -5.70
CA ASP A 39 -11.82 -36.92 -6.18
C ASP A 39 -10.81 -37.64 -7.10
N MET A 40 -9.85 -36.90 -7.66
CA MET A 40 -8.84 -37.43 -8.58
C MET A 40 -7.50 -37.72 -7.89
N ILE A 41 -7.38 -37.45 -6.59
CA ILE A 41 -6.16 -37.62 -5.82
C ILE A 41 -6.17 -38.98 -5.13
N THR A 42 -5.04 -39.69 -5.18
CA THR A 42 -4.91 -40.98 -4.49
C THR A 42 -4.92 -40.78 -2.97
N VAL A 43 -5.94 -41.33 -2.31
CA VAL A 43 -6.09 -41.26 -0.85
C VAL A 43 -4.90 -41.95 -0.18
N GLY A 44 -4.21 -41.22 0.71
CA GLY A 44 -3.03 -41.71 1.41
C GLY A 44 -1.69 -41.51 0.68
N ALA A 45 -1.69 -40.98 -0.55
CA ALA A 45 -0.47 -40.55 -1.21
C ALA A 45 0.22 -39.39 -0.46
N LYS A 46 1.53 -39.25 -0.63
CA LYS A 46 2.30 -38.12 -0.07
C LYS A 46 1.91 -36.82 -0.78
N LYS A 47 1.96 -35.68 -0.07
CA LYS A 47 1.45 -34.38 -0.57
C LYS A 47 2.08 -33.90 -1.87
N ASP A 48 3.35 -34.20 -2.09
CA ASP A 48 4.08 -33.95 -3.34
C ASP A 48 3.51 -34.76 -4.51
N ILE A 49 3.17 -36.03 -4.28
CA ILE A 49 2.51 -36.89 -5.26
C ILE A 49 1.09 -36.38 -5.55
N GLN A 50 0.34 -36.01 -4.52
CA GLN A 50 -1.01 -35.43 -4.67
C GLN A 50 -0.99 -34.13 -5.50
N LEU A 51 0.04 -33.31 -5.31
CA LEU A 51 0.23 -32.09 -6.10
C LEU A 51 0.55 -32.41 -7.57
N LEU A 52 1.42 -33.38 -7.81
CA LEU A 52 1.73 -33.89 -9.15
C LEU A 52 0.49 -34.44 -9.86
N GLU A 53 -0.33 -35.22 -9.17
CA GLU A 53 -1.61 -35.73 -9.68
C GLU A 53 -2.55 -34.57 -10.07
N LEU A 54 -2.65 -33.55 -9.23
CA LEU A 54 -3.44 -32.34 -9.49
C LEU A 54 -3.01 -31.64 -10.80
N PHE A 55 -1.70 -31.42 -10.96
CA PHE A 55 -1.14 -30.79 -12.16
C PHE A 55 -1.24 -31.69 -13.40
N TYR A 56 -1.16 -33.01 -13.23
CA TYR A 56 -1.25 -33.96 -14.32
C TYR A 56 -2.69 -34.07 -14.86
N TYR A 57 -3.69 -34.20 -13.98
CA TYR A 57 -5.09 -34.39 -14.38
C TYR A 57 -5.84 -33.07 -14.63
N ARG A 58 -5.44 -31.99 -13.95
CA ARG A 58 -6.15 -30.69 -13.96
C ARG A 58 -5.19 -29.52 -14.14
N GLY A 59 -4.06 -29.71 -14.81
CA GLY A 59 -3.01 -28.69 -14.96
C GLY A 59 -3.54 -27.34 -15.45
N THR A 60 -4.38 -27.33 -16.48
CA THR A 60 -4.98 -26.10 -17.01
C THR A 60 -5.84 -25.37 -15.97
N GLN A 61 -6.74 -26.07 -15.28
CA GLN A 61 -7.59 -25.47 -14.23
C GLN A 61 -6.75 -25.03 -13.02
N THR A 62 -5.71 -25.78 -12.67
CA THR A 62 -4.76 -25.43 -11.61
C THR A 62 -4.07 -24.10 -11.93
N VAL A 63 -3.58 -23.95 -13.17
CA VAL A 63 -2.94 -22.72 -13.65
C VAL A 63 -3.93 -21.56 -13.67
N ILE A 64 -5.15 -21.75 -14.21
CA ILE A 64 -6.18 -20.71 -14.22
C ILE A 64 -6.50 -20.23 -12.81
N THR A 65 -6.62 -21.16 -11.87
CA THR A 65 -6.89 -20.87 -10.46
C THR A 65 -5.78 -20.04 -9.84
N LEU A 66 -4.52 -20.44 -10.05
CA LEU A 66 -3.34 -19.72 -9.53
C LEU A 66 -3.17 -18.34 -10.16
N VAL A 67 -3.36 -18.22 -11.47
CA VAL A 67 -3.32 -16.93 -12.18
C VAL A 67 -4.42 -16.01 -11.66
N SER A 68 -5.65 -16.52 -11.51
CA SER A 68 -6.78 -15.76 -10.98
C SER A 68 -6.50 -15.25 -9.57
N TYR A 69 -5.96 -16.10 -8.69
CA TYR A 69 -5.52 -15.71 -7.34
C TYR A 69 -4.50 -14.58 -7.38
N PHE A 70 -3.46 -14.72 -8.22
CA PHE A 70 -2.41 -13.72 -8.34
C PHE A 70 -2.94 -12.36 -8.81
N PHE A 71 -3.82 -12.36 -9.81
CA PHE A 71 -4.51 -11.15 -10.27
C PHE A 71 -5.32 -10.50 -9.17
N LEU A 72 -6.08 -11.29 -8.41
CA LEU A 72 -6.89 -10.81 -7.30
C LEU A 72 -6.04 -10.13 -6.22
N VAL A 73 -4.93 -10.75 -5.84
CA VAL A 73 -3.99 -10.20 -4.85
C VAL A 73 -3.33 -8.93 -5.37
N SER A 74 -2.92 -8.91 -6.64
CA SER A 74 -2.32 -7.74 -7.27
C SER A 74 -3.29 -6.57 -7.34
N ILE A 75 -4.55 -6.79 -7.75
CA ILE A 75 -5.59 -5.77 -7.78
C ILE A 75 -5.90 -5.28 -6.36
N HIS A 76 -5.98 -6.18 -5.38
CA HIS A 76 -6.19 -5.80 -3.97
C HIS A 76 -5.05 -4.90 -3.47
N MET A 77 -3.79 -5.27 -3.71
CA MET A 77 -2.64 -4.47 -3.31
C MET A 77 -2.61 -3.11 -4.01
N LEU A 78 -2.92 -3.06 -5.32
CA LEU A 78 -3.02 -1.81 -6.05
C LEU A 78 -4.15 -0.91 -5.54
N ALA A 79 -5.29 -1.49 -5.17
CA ALA A 79 -6.40 -0.76 -4.56
C ALA A 79 -6.01 -0.15 -3.21
N VAL A 80 -5.32 -0.91 -2.35
CA VAL A 80 -4.79 -0.42 -1.07
C VAL A 80 -3.78 0.71 -1.30
N GLN A 81 -2.87 0.55 -2.28
CA GLN A 81 -1.90 1.58 -2.63
C GLN A 81 -2.56 2.82 -3.20
N TYR A 82 -3.54 2.69 -4.09
CA TYR A 82 -4.32 3.79 -4.65
C TYR A 82 -4.97 4.61 -3.53
N LEU A 83 -5.65 3.93 -2.60
CA LEU A 83 -6.28 4.57 -1.45
C LEU A 83 -5.26 5.29 -0.56
N ARG A 84 -4.09 4.69 -0.35
CA ARG A 84 -2.99 5.30 0.41
C ARG A 84 -2.42 6.54 -0.28
N ILE A 85 -2.11 6.46 -1.57
CA ILE A 85 -1.56 7.59 -2.33
C ILE A 85 -2.57 8.73 -2.40
N GLN A 86 -3.86 8.45 -2.57
CA GLN A 86 -4.91 9.48 -2.58
C GLN A 86 -5.02 10.24 -1.24
N VAL A 87 -4.63 9.62 -0.12
CA VAL A 87 -4.62 10.28 1.21
C VAL A 87 -3.36 11.11 1.44
N PHE A 88 -2.22 10.72 0.83
CA PHE A 88 -0.91 11.24 1.22
C PHE A 88 -0.14 11.98 0.10
N PHE A 89 -0.42 11.73 -1.18
CA PHE A 89 0.37 12.23 -2.32
C PHE A 89 -0.51 12.40 -3.58
N GLU A 90 -1.22 13.53 -3.73
CA GLU A 90 -2.10 13.77 -4.89
C GLU A 90 -1.31 13.89 -6.23
N GLU A 91 -0.08 14.42 -6.22
CA GLU A 91 0.66 14.75 -7.46
C GLU A 91 1.30 13.56 -8.19
N HIS A 92 1.55 12.43 -7.51
CA HIS A 92 2.25 11.28 -8.12
C HIS A 92 1.34 10.10 -8.51
N LEU A 93 0.04 10.23 -8.27
CA LEU A 93 -0.97 9.18 -8.50
C LEU A 93 -1.04 8.74 -9.98
N SER A 94 -0.93 9.69 -10.91
CA SER A 94 -1.09 9.47 -12.36
C SER A 94 0.02 8.60 -12.97
N ASN A 95 1.28 8.88 -12.63
CA ASN A 95 2.41 8.14 -13.20
C ASN A 95 2.55 6.74 -12.60
N PHE A 96 2.24 6.60 -11.31
CA PHE A 96 2.33 5.31 -10.63
C PHE A 96 1.24 4.32 -11.06
N LEU A 97 0.00 4.78 -11.23
CA LEU A 97 -1.08 3.96 -11.77
C LEU A 97 -0.78 3.46 -13.19
N LYS A 98 -0.19 4.32 -14.05
CA LYS A 98 0.21 3.93 -15.40
C LYS A 98 1.24 2.79 -15.39
N ILE A 99 2.28 2.89 -14.56
CA ILE A 99 3.31 1.85 -14.44
C ILE A 99 2.70 0.54 -13.94
N SER A 100 1.82 0.63 -12.94
CA SER A 100 1.14 -0.53 -12.36
C SER A 100 0.23 -1.25 -13.36
N ILE A 101 -0.53 -0.48 -14.15
CA ILE A 101 -1.42 -1.02 -15.20
C ILE A 101 -0.60 -1.68 -16.32
N ILE A 102 0.51 -1.07 -16.75
CA ILE A 102 1.42 -1.65 -17.74
C ILE A 102 1.97 -2.99 -17.24
N PHE A 103 2.42 -3.03 -15.98
CA PHE A 103 2.94 -4.26 -15.38
C PHE A 103 1.87 -5.37 -15.32
N LEU A 104 0.64 -5.02 -14.95
CA LEU A 104 -0.48 -5.95 -14.87
C LEU A 104 -0.92 -6.47 -16.26
N ALA A 105 -0.90 -5.61 -17.28
CA ALA A 105 -1.19 -5.97 -18.67
C ALA A 105 -0.13 -6.92 -19.25
N VAL A 106 1.15 -6.67 -18.95
CA VAL A 106 2.26 -7.57 -19.30
C VAL A 106 2.07 -8.94 -18.64
N MET A 107 1.68 -8.98 -17.36
CA MET A 107 1.38 -10.26 -16.67
C MET A 107 0.23 -11.02 -17.31
N LEU A 108 -0.82 -10.32 -17.76
CA LEU A 108 -2.00 -10.95 -18.37
C LEU A 108 -1.64 -11.61 -19.70
N ILE A 109 -0.89 -10.89 -20.54
CA ILE A 109 -0.42 -11.37 -21.84
C ILE A 109 0.52 -12.58 -21.65
N LEU A 110 1.44 -12.50 -20.69
CA LEU A 110 2.38 -13.59 -20.41
C LEU A 110 1.70 -14.82 -19.80
N SER A 111 0.64 -14.64 -19.02
CA SER A 111 -0.13 -15.77 -18.45
C SER A 111 -0.91 -16.59 -19.48
N LEU A 112 -1.23 -15.97 -20.64
CA LEU A 112 -1.90 -16.65 -21.76
C LEU A 112 -0.95 -17.53 -22.57
N VAL A 113 0.37 -17.34 -22.42
CA VAL A 113 1.40 -18.10 -23.12
C VAL A 113 1.96 -19.15 -22.14
N ASN A 114 1.35 -20.34 -22.18
CA ASN A 114 1.45 -21.44 -21.22
C ASN A 114 2.86 -22.04 -20.93
N SER A 115 3.94 -21.43 -21.43
CA SER A 115 5.30 -22.02 -21.41
C SER A 115 6.30 -21.32 -20.46
N PHE A 116 5.88 -20.29 -19.71
CA PHE A 116 6.82 -19.44 -18.94
C PHE A 116 6.58 -19.41 -17.43
N TRP A 117 6.18 -20.53 -16.84
CA TRP A 117 5.95 -20.65 -15.39
C TRP A 117 7.14 -20.24 -14.52
N MET A 118 8.36 -20.58 -14.93
CA MET A 118 9.59 -20.13 -14.25
C MET A 118 9.76 -18.61 -14.30
N LEU A 119 9.40 -17.98 -15.43
CA LEU A 119 9.49 -16.54 -15.62
C LEU A 119 8.43 -15.82 -14.77
N PHE A 120 7.26 -16.44 -14.59
CA PHE A 120 6.21 -15.95 -13.69
C PHE A 120 6.69 -15.92 -12.23
N ILE A 121 7.34 -16.99 -11.76
CA ILE A 121 7.92 -17.06 -10.39
C ILE A 121 9.01 -15.98 -10.20
N VAL A 122 9.88 -15.80 -11.18
CA VAL A 122 10.93 -14.75 -11.14
C VAL A 122 10.31 -13.35 -11.07
N LEU A 123 9.23 -13.11 -11.83
CA LEU A 123 8.54 -11.82 -11.84
C LEU A 123 7.74 -11.57 -10.55
N ILE A 124 7.18 -12.61 -9.93
CA ILE A 124 6.58 -12.55 -8.58
C ILE A 124 7.64 -12.15 -7.57
N LEU A 125 8.82 -12.79 -7.60
CA LEU A 125 9.94 -12.45 -6.72
C LEU A 125 10.38 -11.00 -6.90
N ILE A 126 10.48 -10.51 -8.14
CA ILE A 126 10.80 -9.10 -8.43
C ILE A 126 9.70 -8.17 -7.89
N SER A 127 8.42 -8.52 -8.06
CA SER A 127 7.29 -7.73 -7.56
C SER A 127 7.26 -7.64 -6.04
N PHE A 128 7.50 -8.76 -5.33
CA PHE A 128 7.64 -8.78 -3.88
C PHE A 128 8.87 -7.99 -3.42
N THR A 129 9.99 -8.10 -4.11
CA THR A 129 11.23 -7.38 -3.79
C THR A 129 11.03 -5.87 -3.94
N LEU A 130 10.41 -5.41 -5.03
CA LEU A 130 10.09 -4.00 -5.23
C LEU A 130 9.12 -3.48 -4.16
N ASN A 131 8.05 -4.24 -3.85
CA ASN A 131 7.14 -3.89 -2.75
C ASN A 131 7.87 -3.81 -1.40
N PHE A 132 8.80 -4.73 -1.13
CA PHE A 132 9.59 -4.73 0.10
C PHE A 132 10.55 -3.55 0.18
N ILE A 133 11.24 -3.22 -0.91
CA ILE A 133 12.12 -2.04 -1.01
C ILE A 133 11.29 -0.77 -0.76
N ILE A 134 10.15 -0.63 -1.42
CA ILE A 134 9.25 0.53 -1.24
C ILE A 134 8.71 0.58 0.19
N TYR A 135 8.32 -0.55 0.77
CA TYR A 135 7.90 -0.64 2.16
C TYR A 135 9.03 -0.18 3.10
N THR A 136 10.25 -0.62 2.87
CA THR A 136 11.42 -0.28 3.69
C THR A 136 11.78 1.19 3.57
N ILE A 137 11.86 1.73 2.35
CA ILE A 137 12.09 3.17 2.09
C ILE A 137 10.97 4.02 2.70
N SER A 138 9.72 3.54 2.60
CA SER A 138 8.59 4.20 3.25
C SER A 138 8.78 4.18 4.76
N LYS A 139 9.09 3.03 5.36
CA LYS A 139 9.26 2.87 6.81
C LYS A 139 10.39 3.76 7.35
N THR A 140 11.52 3.85 6.66
CA THR A 140 12.65 4.71 7.06
C THR A 140 12.38 6.20 6.86
N ARG A 141 11.57 6.61 5.87
CA ARG A 141 11.07 8.01 5.79
C ARG A 141 10.10 8.41 6.92
N TYR A 142 9.65 7.46 7.74
CA TYR A 142 8.77 7.73 8.89
C TYR A 142 9.43 7.44 10.25
N SER A 143 10.74 7.17 10.29
CA SER A 143 11.56 7.26 11.50
C SER A 143 12.13 8.67 11.58
N TYR A 144 11.47 9.53 12.35
CA TYR A 144 12.02 10.83 12.68
C TYR A 144 13.19 10.65 13.64
N ILE A 145 14.30 11.31 13.35
CA ILE A 145 15.48 11.37 14.20
C ILE A 145 15.40 12.66 15.03
N ASN A 146 16.03 12.66 16.21
CA ASN A 146 16.19 13.87 17.01
C ASN A 146 16.81 14.99 16.15
N GLY A 147 16.18 16.17 16.14
CA GLY A 147 16.55 17.32 15.31
C GLY A 147 15.83 17.44 13.96
N ASP A 148 15.00 16.47 13.57
CA ASP A 148 14.25 16.56 12.30
C ASP A 148 13.18 17.66 12.34
N VAL A 149 13.14 18.49 11.30
CA VAL A 149 12.10 19.51 11.12
C VAL A 149 10.88 18.88 10.45
N VAL A 150 9.77 18.79 11.17
CA VAL A 150 8.51 18.17 10.72
C VAL A 150 7.64 19.16 9.96
N PHE A 151 7.77 20.44 10.27
CA PHE A 151 7.00 21.51 9.66
C PHE A 151 7.79 22.81 9.71
N GLU A 152 7.88 23.48 8.57
CA GLU A 152 8.51 24.78 8.42
C GLU A 152 7.56 25.70 7.66
N LYS A 153 7.38 26.93 8.15
CA LYS A 153 6.66 27.97 7.42
C LYS A 153 7.31 29.33 7.63
N LYS A 154 7.65 29.99 6.52
CA LYS A 154 8.31 31.31 6.47
C LYS A 154 7.33 32.41 6.09
N GLY A 155 7.76 33.66 6.23
CA GLY A 155 7.05 34.83 5.70
C GLY A 155 5.82 35.24 6.52
N ILE A 156 5.75 34.87 7.80
CA ILE A 156 4.64 35.29 8.67
C ILE A 156 4.91 36.72 9.14
N LYS A 157 3.97 37.64 8.95
CA LYS A 157 4.22 39.07 9.20
C LYS A 157 4.19 39.44 10.68
N ASP A 158 3.47 38.68 11.49
CA ASP A 158 3.20 39.00 12.88
C ASP A 158 3.43 37.79 13.80
N LYS A 159 3.96 38.07 15.00
CA LYS A 159 4.34 37.05 15.98
C LYS A 159 3.12 36.29 16.50
N GLU A 160 2.00 36.97 16.66
CA GLU A 160 0.76 36.38 17.18
C GLU A 160 0.20 35.32 16.23
N THR A 161 0.17 35.58 14.92
CA THR A 161 -0.21 34.58 13.91
C THR A 161 0.78 33.42 13.88
N ALA A 162 2.08 33.68 14.10
CA ALA A 162 3.09 32.63 14.20
C ALA A 162 2.82 31.70 15.41
N GLU A 163 2.51 32.26 16.58
CA GLU A 163 2.18 31.50 17.80
C GLU A 163 0.87 30.71 17.65
N VAL A 164 -0.18 31.31 17.07
CA VAL A 164 -1.46 30.63 16.83
C VAL A 164 -1.28 29.46 15.85
N LEU A 165 -0.51 29.66 14.78
CA LEU A 165 -0.22 28.59 13.82
C LEU A 165 0.60 27.47 14.47
N LEU A 166 1.64 27.82 15.23
CA LEU A 166 2.50 26.86 15.92
C LEU A 166 1.69 25.99 16.87
N ASN A 167 0.92 26.60 17.78
CA ASN A 167 0.04 25.90 18.74
C ASN A 167 -0.96 24.99 18.03
N LYS A 168 -1.53 25.42 16.90
CA LYS A 168 -2.46 24.59 16.13
C LYS A 168 -1.76 23.33 15.59
N TYR A 169 -0.58 23.49 15.00
CA TYR A 169 0.15 22.36 14.41
C TYR A 169 0.69 21.40 15.47
N GLU A 170 1.21 21.94 16.57
CA GLU A 170 1.68 21.17 17.72
C GLU A 170 0.54 20.33 18.30
N ASN A 171 -0.61 20.92 18.63
CA ASN A 171 -1.76 20.18 19.16
C ASN A 171 -2.31 19.12 18.19
N THR A 172 -2.30 19.41 16.88
CA THR A 172 -2.80 18.47 15.87
C THR A 172 -1.88 17.25 15.73
N LYS A 173 -0.59 17.40 15.98
CA LYS A 173 0.44 16.37 15.75
C LYS A 173 0.97 15.74 17.04
N ALA A 174 0.79 16.37 18.20
CA ALA A 174 1.30 15.90 19.50
C ALA A 174 0.92 14.45 19.79
N ALA A 175 -0.34 14.06 19.56
CA ALA A 175 -0.79 12.68 19.79
C ALA A 175 -0.10 11.63 18.89
N TYR A 176 0.38 12.01 17.70
CA TYR A 176 1.13 11.12 16.81
C TYR A 176 2.57 10.90 17.30
N PHE A 177 3.24 11.96 17.76
CA PHE A 177 4.63 11.90 18.24
C PHE A 177 4.73 11.31 19.66
N ALA A 178 3.76 11.63 20.54
CA ALA A 178 3.69 11.05 21.89
C ALA A 178 3.58 9.52 21.90
N LYS A 179 2.89 8.92 20.90
CA LYS A 179 2.82 7.46 20.72
C LYS A 179 4.13 6.81 20.31
N LYS A 180 5.09 7.61 19.83
CA LYS A 180 6.42 7.18 19.40
C LYS A 180 7.51 7.56 20.41
N GLU A 181 7.13 8.00 21.61
CA GLU A 181 8.06 8.48 22.65
C GLU A 181 8.92 9.68 22.20
N LEU A 182 8.42 10.45 21.22
CA LEU A 182 9.04 11.65 20.69
C LEU A 182 8.24 12.90 21.12
N VAL A 183 8.94 14.02 21.31
CA VAL A 183 8.36 15.32 21.65
C VAL A 183 8.47 16.24 20.43
N LEU A 184 7.48 17.11 20.24
CA LEU A 184 7.56 18.19 19.27
C LEU A 184 7.91 19.47 20.01
N VAL A 185 8.95 20.16 19.56
CA VAL A 185 9.34 21.47 20.09
C VAL A 185 9.11 22.51 19.01
N GLY A 186 8.32 23.53 19.34
CA GLY A 186 8.00 24.62 18.44
C GLY A 186 8.95 25.81 18.64
N ASN A 187 9.62 26.23 17.57
CA ASN A 187 10.50 27.40 17.55
C ASN A 187 9.91 28.50 16.66
N ILE A 188 9.97 29.74 17.15
CA ILE A 188 9.62 30.94 16.36
C ILE A 188 10.89 31.77 16.21
N LEU A 189 11.36 31.88 14.97
CA LEU A 189 12.59 32.58 14.60
C LEU A 189 12.23 33.84 13.82
N LEU A 190 12.89 34.96 14.13
CA LEU A 190 12.76 36.20 13.36
C LEU A 190 13.77 36.18 12.20
N GLU A 191 13.28 36.33 10.97
CA GLU A 191 14.11 36.41 9.77
C GLU A 191 14.55 37.85 9.47
N SER A 192 15.60 37.98 8.67
CA SER A 192 16.27 39.25 8.33
C SER A 192 15.36 40.27 7.65
N ASP A 193 14.27 39.81 7.03
CA ASP A 193 13.26 40.61 6.33
C ASP A 193 12.13 41.11 7.25
N LYS A 194 12.28 40.96 8.58
CA LYS A 194 11.27 41.25 9.61
C LYS A 194 10.04 40.35 9.53
N THR A 195 10.14 39.20 8.88
CA THR A 195 9.10 38.16 8.95
C THR A 195 9.49 37.07 9.94
N TYR A 196 8.51 36.28 10.38
CA TYR A 196 8.69 35.18 11.30
C TYR A 196 8.68 33.85 10.53
N ARG A 197 9.59 32.96 10.94
CA ARG A 197 9.63 31.56 10.57
C ARG A 197 9.23 30.71 11.77
N ILE A 198 8.34 29.75 11.52
CA ILE A 198 7.99 28.72 12.50
C ILE A 198 8.59 27.39 12.08
N GLU A 199 9.20 26.71 13.04
CA GLU A 199 9.78 25.38 12.90
C GLU A 199 9.22 24.46 13.99
N LEU A 200 8.81 23.25 13.62
CA LEU A 200 8.51 22.18 14.57
C LEU A 200 9.58 21.12 14.44
N VAL A 201 10.34 20.91 15.51
CA VAL A 201 11.47 19.99 15.55
C VAL A 201 11.09 18.78 16.43
N VAL A 202 11.57 17.60 16.04
CA VAL A 202 11.44 16.39 16.86
C VAL A 202 12.57 16.35 17.88
N GLU A 203 12.22 16.22 19.16
CA GLU A 203 13.18 15.96 20.23
C GLU A 203 12.89 14.62 20.92
N GLU A 204 13.94 14.00 21.47
CA GLU A 204 13.78 12.84 22.34
C GLU A 204 13.13 13.28 23.66
N LYS A 205 12.20 12.46 24.14
CA LYS A 205 11.60 12.69 25.45
C LYS A 205 12.64 12.40 26.52
N ALA A 206 13.04 13.43 27.26
CA ALA A 206 13.92 13.32 28.42
C ALA A 206 13.36 12.39 29.50
#